data_AF-A0A369J623-F1
#
_entry.id   AF-A0A369J623-F1
#
_cell.length_a   1.000
_cell.length_b   1.000
_cell.length_c   1.000
_cell.angle_alpha   90.00
_cell.angle_beta   90.00
_cell.angle_gamma   90.00
#
_symmetry.space_group_name_H-M   'P 1'
#
loop_
_entity.id
_entity.type
_entity.pdbx_description
1 polymer ?
#
loop_
_entity_poly.entity_id
_entity_poly.type
_entity_poly.pdbx_seq_one_letter_code
_entity_poly.pdbx_strand_id
1 'polypeptide(L)' 'MSTGYDWPEPTFAMQLGYGLAAFKNSKEKMDSGASHLYTILVSELTHLIWKLRCEWKIGCESDPNHQHTLEEVHR' A
#
# COMPACT_ATOMS: atom_id res chain seq x y z
N MET A 1 -14.08 -7.03 -7.45
CA MET A 1 -13.86 -6.10 -8.57
C MET A 1 -12.54 -6.48 -9.23
N SER A 2 -12.55 -7.07 -10.43
CA SER A 2 -11.32 -7.18 -11.23
C SER A 2 -11.17 -5.90 -12.03
N THR A 3 -10.11 -5.15 -11.77
CA THR A 3 -9.84 -3.86 -12.43
C THR A 3 -9.28 -4.04 -13.85
N GLY A 4 -9.17 -5.28 -14.35
CA GLY A 4 -8.60 -5.58 -15.67
C GLY A 4 -7.08 -5.43 -15.78
N TYR A 5 -6.39 -5.17 -14.67
CA TYR A 5 -4.94 -5.03 -14.58
C TYR A 5 -4.33 -6.14 -13.73
N ASP A 6 -3.21 -6.70 -14.20
CA ASP A 6 -2.34 -7.55 -13.39
C ASP A 6 -1.58 -6.66 -12.43
N TRP A 7 -2.13 -6.49 -11.22
CA TRP A 7 -1.47 -5.72 -10.20
C TRP A 7 -0.21 -6.45 -9.72
N PRO A 8 0.93 -5.76 -9.69
CA PRO A 8 2.13 -6.33 -9.13
C PRO A 8 1.95 -6.59 -7.63
N GLU A 9 2.54 -7.68 -7.15
CA GLU A 9 2.54 -8.02 -5.72
C GLU A 9 3.21 -6.88 -4.92
N PRO A 10 2.59 -6.39 -3.83
CA PRO A 10 3.12 -5.27 -3.07
C PRO A 10 4.40 -5.69 -2.34
N THR A 11 5.55 -5.24 -2.83
CA THR A 11 6.85 -5.41 -2.17
C THR A 11 7.27 -4.13 -1.45
N PHE A 12 8.18 -4.24 -0.47
CA PHE A 12 8.75 -3.07 0.20
C PHE A 12 9.47 -2.14 -0.79
N ALA A 13 10.16 -2.70 -1.78
CA ALA A 13 10.80 -1.92 -2.84
C ALA A 13 9.77 -1.09 -3.62
N MET A 14 8.58 -1.63 -3.86
CA MET A 14 7.49 -0.92 -4.53
C MET A 14 6.84 0.14 -3.64
N GLN A 15 6.77 -0.07 -2.33
CA GLN A 15 6.35 0.95 -1.38
C GLN A 15 7.32 2.13 -1.29
N LEU A 16 8.61 1.92 -1.59
CA LEU A 16 9.59 3.02 -1.68
C LEU A 16 9.63 3.66 -3.07
N GLY A 17 9.41 2.85 -4.12
CA GLY A 17 9.51 3.25 -5.51
C GLY A 17 8.17 3.59 -6.18
N TYR A 18 7.08 3.75 -5.43
CA TYR A 18 5.73 3.86 -6.01
C TYR A 18 5.59 5.02 -7.00
N GLY A 19 6.30 6.13 -6.79
CA GLY A 19 6.30 7.29 -7.70
C GLY A 19 6.99 7.03 -9.05
N LEU A 20 7.66 5.89 -9.21
CA LEU A 20 8.30 5.45 -10.46
C LEU A 20 7.47 4.39 -11.20
N ALA A 21 6.31 4.00 -10.66
CA ALA A 21 5.47 2.98 -11.28
C ALA A 21 4.87 3.49 -12.60
N ALA A 22 5.19 2.80 -13.70
CA ALA A 22 4.71 3.14 -15.03
C ALA A 22 3.97 1.94 -15.63
N PHE A 23 2.65 1.96 -15.52
CA PHE A 23 1.78 0.95 -16.13
C PHE A 23 1.65 1.24 -17.61
N LYS A 24 1.70 0.19 -18.43
CA LYS A 24 1.54 0.29 -19.88
C LYS A 24 0.17 -0.23 -20.29
N ASN A 25 -0.46 0.44 -21.25
CA ASN A 25 -1.69 -0.04 -21.88
C ASN A 25 -1.38 -1.06 -22.99
N SER A 26 -2.43 -1.59 -23.62
CA SER A 26 -2.33 -2.55 -24.73
C SER A 26 -1.56 -2.08 -25.96
N LYS A 27 -1.24 -0.78 -26.06
CA LYS A 27 -0.42 -0.17 -27.12
C LYS A 27 1.00 0.15 -26.66
N GLU A 28 1.44 -0.45 -25.55
CA GLU A 28 2.74 -0.23 -24.89
C GLU A 28 3.02 1.21 -24.47
N LYS A 29 2.01 2.10 -24.49
CA LYS A 29 2.14 3.47 -24.01
C LYS A 29 1.84 3.53 -22.53
N MET A 30 2.45 4.49 -21.84
CA MET A 30 2.17 4.74 -20.44
C MET A 30 0.68 5.06 -20.25
N ASP A 31 0.01 4.29 -19.39
CA ASP A 31 -1.32 4.59 -18.90
C ASP A 31 -1.19 5.52 -17.70
N SER A 32 -1.39 6.81 -17.96
CA SER A 32 -1.32 7.85 -16.93
C SER A 32 -2.36 7.63 -15.83
N GLY A 33 -3.56 7.17 -16.17
CA GLY A 33 -4.64 6.95 -15.21
C GLY A 33 -4.33 5.81 -14.25
N ALA A 34 -3.91 4.66 -14.79
CA ALA A 34 -3.54 3.50 -13.98
C ALA A 34 -2.30 3.79 -13.10
N SER A 35 -1.29 4.46 -13.66
CA SER A 35 -0.07 4.81 -12.93
C SER A 35 -0.33 5.81 -11.81
N HIS A 36 -1.19 6.79 -12.06
CA HIS A 36 -1.57 7.77 -11.04
C HIS A 36 -2.42 7.14 -9.94
N LEU A 37 -3.42 6.31 -10.30
CA LEU A 37 -4.22 5.58 -9.32
C LEU A 37 -3.35 4.69 -8.44
N TYR A 38 -2.41 3.94 -9.04
CA TYR A 38 -1.48 3.11 -8.29
C TYR A 38 -0.63 3.93 -7.31
N THR A 39 -0.13 5.09 -7.74
CA THR A 39 0.64 6.00 -6.88
C THR A 39 -0.17 6.42 -5.67
N ILE A 40 -1.43 6.83 -5.87
CA ILE A 40 -2.33 7.22 -4.78
C ILE A 40 -2.50 6.05 -3.81
N LEU A 41 -2.92 4.88 -4.32
CA LEU A 41 -3.18 3.71 -3.49
C LEU A 41 -1.96 3.30 -2.67
N VAL A 42 -0.78 3.19 -3.29
CA VAL A 42 0.42 2.76 -2.56
C VAL A 42 0.89 3.82 -1.56
N SER A 43 0.75 5.11 -1.89
CA SER A 43 1.11 6.17 -0.93
C SER A 43 0.18 6.20 0.29
N GLU A 44 -1.13 6.05 0.10
CA GLU A 44 -2.10 6.00 1.20
C GLU A 44 -1.92 4.75 2.07
N LEU A 45 -1.72 3.60 1.46
CA LEU A 45 -1.43 2.34 2.17
C LEU A 45 -0.13 2.45 2.99
N THR A 46 0.92 3.00 2.39
CA THR A 46 2.21 3.18 3.08
C THR A 46 2.07 4.15 4.25
N HIS A 47 1.29 5.22 4.09
CA HIS A 47 1.01 6.15 5.18
C HIS A 47 0.23 5.48 6.32
N LEU A 48 -0.80 4.69 6.01
CA LEU A 48 -1.57 3.93 7.01
C LEU A 48 -0.70 2.93 7.76
N ILE A 49 0.12 2.14 7.05
CA ILE A 49 1.06 1.20 7.67
C ILE A 49 2.03 1.94 8.60
N TRP A 50 2.59 3.07 8.14
CA TRP A 50 3.47 3.89 8.96
C TRP A 50 2.76 4.38 10.22
N LYS A 51 1.52 4.86 10.09
CA LYS A 51 0.72 5.36 11.21
C LYS A 51 0.44 4.29 12.25
N LEU A 52 -0.05 3.12 11.83
CA LEU A 52 -0.30 1.97 12.71
C LEU A 52 0.98 1.55 13.45
N ARG A 53 2.13 1.56 12.75
CA ARG A 53 3.42 1.27 13.38
C ARG A 53 3.82 2.32 14.41
N CYS A 54 3.56 3.60 14.15
CA CYS A 54 3.83 4.68 15.09
C CYS A 54 2.91 4.58 16.32
N GLU A 55 1.61 4.31 16.12
CA GLU A 55 0.67 4.09 17.22
C GLU A 55 1.10 2.93 18.12
N TRP A 56 1.50 1.80 17.53
CA TRP A 56 2.00 0.65 18.30
C TRP A 56 3.34 0.94 18.99
N LYS A 57 4.33 1.46 18.26
CA LYS A 57 5.70 1.59 18.77
C LYS A 57 5.90 2.79 19.69
N ILE A 58 5.26 3.92 19.38
CA ILE A 58 5.42 5.18 20.10
C ILE A 58 4.22 5.38 21.04
N GLY A 59 3.00 5.19 20.55
CA GLY A 59 1.79 5.39 21.34
C GLY A 59 1.59 4.36 22.45
N CYS A 60 1.96 3.10 22.21
CA CYS A 60 1.80 2.00 23.15
C CYS A 60 3.14 1.45 23.68
N GLU A 61 4.27 2.12 23.40
CA GLU A 61 5.62 1.69 23.79
C GLU A 61 5.96 0.23 23.41
N SER A 62 5.36 -0.27 22.31
CA SER A 62 5.47 -1.67 21.90
C SER A 62 4.95 -2.69 22.94
N ASP A 63 3.98 -2.31 23.78
CA ASP A 63 3.30 -3.21 24.71
C ASP A 63 2.70 -4.41 23.94
N PRO A 64 3.12 -5.65 24.25
CA PRO A 64 2.59 -6.85 23.62
C PRO A 64 1.08 -7.04 23.82
N ASN A 65 0.51 -6.48 24.89
CA ASN A 65 -0.92 -6.60 25.19
C ASN A 65 -1.80 -5.65 24.36
N HIS A 66 -1.18 -4.71 23.64
CA HIS A 66 -1.87 -3.72 22.80
C HIS A 66 -1.79 -4.09 21.31
N GLN A 67 -1.40 -5.33 20.98
CA GLN A 67 -1.42 -5.81 19.60
C GLN A 67 -2.85 -6.01 19.12
N HIS A 68 -3.14 -5.54 17.90
CA HIS A 68 -4.43 -5.79 17.24
C HIS A 68 -4.72 -7.29 17.18
N THR A 69 -5.93 -7.66 17.59
CA THR A 69 -6.35 -9.06 17.55
C THR A 69 -6.65 -9.48 16.11
N LEU A 70 -6.52 -10.78 15.80
CA LEU A 70 -6.83 -11.31 14.46
C LEU A 70 -8.29 -11.04 14.04
N GLU A 71 -9.19 -10.83 15.00
CA GLU A 71 -10.59 -10.48 14.76
C GLU A 71 -10.76 -9.05 14.25
N GLU A 72 -9.93 -8.11 14.72
CA GLU A 72 -9.95 -6.71 14.26
C GLU A 72 -9.43 -6.57 12.83
N VAL A 73 -8.50 -7.44 12.40
CA VAL A 73 -7.87 -7.39 11.07
C VAL A 73 -8.77 -7.97 9.96
N HIS A 74 -9.72 -8.84 10.31
CA HIS A 74 -10.63 -9.49 9.34
C HIS A 74 -12.00 -8.80 9.18
N ARG A 75 -12.26 -7.72 9.92
CA ARG A 75 -13.52 -6.94 9.83
C ARG A 75 -13.41 -5.83 8.80
#